data_AF-A0A512P983-F1
#
_entry.id   AF-A0A512P983-F1
#
_cell.length_a   1.000
_cell.length_b   1.000
_cell.length_c   1.000
_cell.angle_alpha   90.00
_cell.angle_beta   90.00
_cell.angle_gamma   90.00
#
_symmetry.space_group_name_H-M   'P 1'
#
loop_
_entity.id
_entity.type
_entity.pdbx_description
1 polymer ?
#
loop_
_entity_poly.entity_id
_entity_poly.type
_entity_poly.pdbx_seq_one_letter_code
_entity_poly.pdbx_strand_id
1 'polypeptide(L)'
;MHVLVLLVGLAVLALAVGGTVALVVLVAGGRQGPAPASAAWTPPPVSVPAAFAAARRHAAATTTLAWAALLLAPWLLLPLARSTGGLQAGVLIGLTPAVAGAAHLAVHAAGELTWPRPTGTVRRALLSPRRVRDLAPHGLRTLTWVIAGAILVLLAVAAATADGDGRSLTVVHGDAITSSAGPYPGAFYGLPLAAATLVVLAGTEAVLRLVARRPAVADTSTSDDHRLRRASSARVLAGSQVVLGLTLAGVLTTAGHAARTAAQPGLAGSAPDPFTPALQAVAALGTAGVVLGTVLVPASLVLTAWTLVRSTVPAPTTPTPTDRADSRPTPTTAA
;
A
#
# COMPACT_ATOMS: atom_id res chain seq x y z
N MET A 1 -8.74 13.64 -25.96
CA MET A 1 -7.47 13.68 -25.20
C MET A 1 -7.52 12.97 -23.84
N HIS A 2 -8.61 13.03 -23.06
CA HIS A 2 -8.68 12.36 -21.75
C HIS A 2 -8.48 10.84 -21.79
N VAL A 3 -9.02 10.16 -22.81
CA VAL A 3 -8.81 8.71 -23.03
C VAL A 3 -7.33 8.40 -23.27
N LEU A 4 -6.62 9.24 -24.03
CA LEU A 4 -5.19 9.06 -24.29
C LEU A 4 -4.35 9.21 -23.01
N VAL A 5 -4.64 10.20 -22.18
CA VAL A 5 -3.94 10.41 -20.89
C VAL A 5 -4.18 9.23 -19.94
N LEU A 6 -5.42 8.74 -19.88
CA LEU A 6 -5.77 7.55 -19.11
C LEU A 6 -5.00 6.32 -19.62
N LEU A 7 -4.98 6.10 -20.93
CA LEU A 7 -4.27 4.96 -21.55
C LEU A 7 -2.76 5.05 -21.34
N VAL A 8 -2.16 6.24 -21.44
CA VAL A 8 -0.73 6.45 -21.17
C VAL A 8 -0.42 6.21 -19.70
N GLY A 9 -1.25 6.73 -18.78
CA GLY A 9 -1.10 6.46 -17.35
C GLY A 9 -1.22 4.99 -17.01
N LEU A 10 -2.20 4.29 -17.59
CA LEU A 10 -2.40 2.84 -17.44
C LEU A 10 -1.25 2.03 -18.05
N ALA A 11 -0.72 2.45 -19.20
CA ALA A 11 0.42 1.81 -19.83
C ALA A 11 1.70 1.97 -19.00
N VAL A 12 1.96 3.17 -18.48
CA VAL A 12 3.10 3.44 -17.58
C VAL A 12 2.95 2.63 -16.29
N LEU A 13 1.74 2.58 -15.72
CA LEU A 13 1.45 1.75 -14.56
C LEU A 13 1.69 0.26 -14.87
N ALA A 14 1.19 -0.24 -16.01
CA ALA A 14 1.37 -1.62 -16.44
C ALA A 14 2.84 -1.96 -16.70
N LEU A 15 3.62 -1.04 -17.28
CA LEU A 15 5.06 -1.20 -17.51
C LEU A 15 5.85 -1.15 -16.20
N ALA A 16 5.51 -0.26 -15.28
CA ALA A 16 6.13 -0.19 -13.97
C ALA A 16 5.83 -1.48 -13.18
N VAL A 17 4.58 -1.93 -13.17
CA VAL A 17 4.17 -3.20 -12.54
C VAL A 17 4.87 -4.38 -13.22
N GLY A 18 4.79 -4.49 -14.54
CA GLY A 18 5.39 -5.58 -15.32
C GLY A 18 6.91 -5.65 -15.18
N GLY A 19 7.60 -4.51 -15.25
CA GLY A 19 9.04 -4.41 -15.04
C GLY A 19 9.44 -4.78 -13.62
N THR A 20 8.68 -4.35 -12.62
CA THR A 20 8.93 -4.73 -11.22
C THR A 20 8.70 -6.22 -10.99
N VAL A 21 7.61 -6.79 -11.53
CA VAL A 21 7.34 -8.24 -11.48
C VAL A 21 8.46 -9.02 -12.16
N ALA A 22 8.86 -8.63 -13.37
CA ALA A 22 9.92 -9.28 -14.12
C ALA A 22 11.25 -9.24 -13.36
N LEU A 23 11.62 -8.10 -12.79
CA LEU A 23 12.82 -7.96 -11.96
C LEU A 23 12.77 -8.89 -10.74
N VAL A 24 11.64 -8.95 -10.04
CA VAL A 24 11.48 -9.84 -8.87
C VAL A 24 11.56 -11.31 -9.29
N VAL A 25 10.92 -11.70 -10.39
CA VAL A 25 10.98 -13.07 -10.92
C VAL A 25 12.41 -13.43 -11.32
N LEU A 26 13.16 -12.52 -11.97
CA LEU A 26 14.56 -12.75 -12.34
C LEU A 26 15.46 -12.89 -11.11
N VAL A 27 15.29 -12.02 -10.10
CA VAL A 27 16.08 -12.05 -8.87
C VAL A 27 15.72 -13.23 -7.97
N ALA A 28 14.46 -13.67 -7.96
CA ALA A 28 14.00 -14.84 -7.21
C ALA A 28 14.33 -16.16 -7.93
N GLY A 29 14.21 -16.19 -9.26
CA GLY A 29 14.53 -17.34 -10.10
C GLY A 29 16.02 -17.61 -10.21
N GLY A 30 16.85 -16.56 -10.32
CA GLY A 30 18.31 -16.70 -10.38
C GLY A 30 18.96 -17.23 -9.10
N ARG A 31 18.23 -17.28 -7.98
CA ARG A 31 18.70 -17.86 -6.71
C ARG A 31 18.39 -19.34 -6.55
N GLN A 32 17.63 -19.94 -7.46
CA GLN A 32 17.49 -21.40 -7.52
C GLN A 32 18.73 -21.97 -8.24
N GLY A 33 19.88 -21.93 -7.56
CA GLY A 33 21.06 -22.64 -8.02
C GLY A 33 20.75 -24.14 -8.19
N PRO A 34 21.42 -24.82 -9.13
CA PRO A 34 21.24 -26.25 -9.35
C PRO A 34 21.36 -27.00 -8.03
N ALA A 35 20.34 -27.77 -7.70
CA ALA A 35 20.32 -28.60 -6.51
C ALA A 35 21.60 -29.46 -6.51
N PRO A 36 22.42 -29.44 -5.44
CA PRO A 36 23.62 -30.27 -5.38
C PRO A 36 23.23 -31.73 -5.63
N ALA A 37 23.85 -32.32 -6.64
CA ALA A 37 23.61 -33.70 -7.03
C ALA A 37 23.87 -34.62 -5.83
N SER A 38 22.79 -35.26 -5.37
CA SER A 38 22.72 -36.49 -4.57
C SER A 38 24.05 -37.04 -4.03
N ALA A 39 24.52 -36.49 -2.92
CA ALA A 39 25.27 -37.26 -1.94
C ALA A 39 24.25 -38.06 -1.10
N ALA A 40 24.54 -39.34 -0.85
CA ALA A 40 23.68 -40.28 -0.13
C ALA A 40 23.05 -39.64 1.12
N TRP A 41 21.74 -39.40 1.05
CA TRP A 41 20.98 -38.72 2.11
C TRP A 41 20.58 -39.72 3.19
N THR A 42 21.34 -39.74 4.29
CA THR A 42 20.83 -40.21 5.58
C THR A 42 19.92 -39.11 6.15
N PRO A 43 18.61 -39.35 6.36
CA PRO A 43 17.71 -38.33 6.88
C PRO A 43 18.13 -37.94 8.30
N PRO A 44 18.58 -36.69 8.53
CA PRO A 44 18.83 -36.23 9.88
C PRO A 44 17.49 -36.13 10.64
N PRO A 45 17.48 -36.43 11.95
CA PRO A 45 16.28 -36.35 12.75
C PRO A 45 15.77 -34.89 12.80
N VAL A 46 14.54 -34.71 12.29
CA VAL A 46 13.57 -33.62 12.51
C VAL A 46 14.15 -32.34 13.15
N SER A 47 14.89 -31.54 12.37
CA SER A 47 15.31 -30.20 12.80
C SER A 47 14.43 -29.13 12.14
N VAL A 48 13.33 -28.82 12.85
CA VAL A 48 12.41 -27.68 12.69
C VAL A 48 13.09 -26.29 12.46
N PRO A 49 14.39 -26.02 12.78
CA PRO A 49 14.99 -24.72 12.49
C PRO A 49 15.22 -24.35 11.02
N ALA A 50 15.52 -25.32 10.12
CA ALA A 50 16.06 -24.97 8.80
C ALA A 50 15.01 -24.41 7.82
N ALA A 51 13.86 -25.09 7.67
CA ALA A 51 12.77 -24.67 6.79
C ALA A 51 12.14 -23.35 7.26
N PHE A 52 11.92 -23.21 8.57
CA PHE A 52 11.40 -21.98 9.16
C PHE A 52 12.39 -20.80 9.03
N ALA A 53 13.70 -21.04 9.21
CA ALA A 53 14.70 -20.01 8.98
C ALA A 53 14.75 -19.56 7.50
N ALA A 54 14.64 -20.50 6.55
CA ALA A 54 14.54 -20.18 5.13
C ALA A 54 13.29 -19.35 4.81
N ALA A 55 12.14 -19.73 5.37
CA ALA A 55 10.89 -18.98 5.28
C ALA A 55 11.02 -17.55 5.81
N ARG A 56 11.68 -17.35 6.97
CA ARG A 56 11.93 -16.01 7.53
C ARG A 56 12.85 -15.18 6.65
N ARG A 57 13.92 -15.77 6.12
CA ARG A 57 14.82 -15.08 5.17
C ARG A 57 14.09 -14.64 3.91
N HIS A 58 13.26 -15.50 3.34
CA HIS A 58 12.44 -15.18 2.17
C HIS A 58 11.47 -14.03 2.46
N ALA A 59 10.76 -14.11 3.59
CA ALA A 59 9.84 -13.05 4.00
C ALA A 59 10.56 -11.71 4.26
N ALA A 60 11.75 -11.75 4.87
CA ALA A 60 12.58 -10.56 5.08
C ALA A 60 13.05 -9.97 3.75
N ALA A 61 13.61 -10.79 2.85
CA ALA A 61 14.06 -10.35 1.53
C ALA A 61 12.92 -9.74 0.70
N THR A 62 11.76 -10.38 0.68
CA THR A 62 10.55 -9.87 0.01
C THR A 62 10.15 -8.51 0.58
N THR A 63 10.14 -8.38 1.92
CA THR A 63 9.79 -7.12 2.59
C THR A 63 10.78 -6.02 2.22
N THR A 64 12.09 -6.31 2.30
CA THR A 64 13.15 -5.34 1.95
C THR A 64 13.04 -4.91 0.49
N LEU A 65 12.84 -5.85 -0.44
CA LEU A 65 12.65 -5.55 -1.86
C LEU A 65 11.37 -4.72 -2.10
N ALA A 66 10.29 -5.01 -1.38
CA ALA A 66 9.03 -4.29 -1.53
C ALA A 66 9.13 -2.84 -1.05
N TRP A 67 9.88 -2.58 0.02
CA TRP A 67 10.18 -1.22 0.48
C TRP A 67 11.16 -0.50 -0.46
N ALA A 68 12.18 -1.19 -0.96
CA ALA A 68 13.08 -0.62 -1.97
C ALA A 68 12.30 -0.23 -3.24
N ALA A 69 11.42 -1.09 -3.73
CA ALA A 69 10.57 -0.80 -4.89
C ALA A 69 9.63 0.39 -4.63
N LEU A 70 9.03 0.48 -3.44
CA LEU A 70 8.20 1.61 -3.04
C LEU A 70 8.98 2.94 -3.07
N LEU A 71 10.23 2.93 -2.60
CA LEU A 71 11.07 4.13 -2.56
C LEU A 71 11.67 4.51 -3.93
N LEU A 72 11.97 3.51 -4.78
CA LEU A 72 12.63 3.73 -6.07
C LEU A 72 11.65 4.03 -7.21
N ALA A 73 10.44 3.46 -7.20
CA ALA A 73 9.47 3.62 -8.27
C ALA A 73 9.09 5.10 -8.58
N PRO A 74 8.93 6.01 -7.59
CA PRO A 74 8.72 7.43 -7.85
C PRO A 74 9.77 8.09 -8.74
N TRP A 75 11.04 7.69 -8.61
CA TRP A 75 12.15 8.27 -9.36
C TRP A 75 12.09 7.95 -10.86
N LEU A 76 11.37 6.88 -11.23
CA LEU A 76 11.15 6.51 -12.63
C LEU A 76 10.13 7.42 -13.32
N LEU A 77 9.19 8.00 -12.56
CA LEU A 77 8.16 8.90 -13.10
C LEU A 77 8.66 10.34 -13.27
N LEU A 78 9.65 10.76 -12.49
CA LEU A 78 10.10 12.14 -12.47
C LEU A 78 10.62 12.65 -13.83
N PRO A 79 11.44 11.90 -14.61
CA PRO A 79 11.85 12.30 -15.95
C PRO A 79 10.67 12.40 -16.93
N LEU A 80 9.68 11.52 -16.79
CA LEU A 80 8.49 11.52 -17.63
C LEU A 80 7.60 12.74 -17.33
N ALA A 81 7.42 13.09 -16.06
CA ALA A 81 6.71 14.29 -15.66
C ALA A 81 7.40 15.57 -16.18
N ARG A 82 8.74 15.61 -16.14
CA ARG A 82 9.52 16.75 -16.66
C ARG A 82 9.44 16.90 -18.18
N SER A 83 9.43 15.79 -18.91
CA SER A 83 9.41 15.80 -20.39
C SER A 83 8.04 16.07 -20.99
N THR A 84 6.95 15.72 -20.29
CA THR A 84 5.58 15.97 -20.75
C THR A 84 5.16 17.44 -20.61
N GLY A 85 5.59 18.11 -19.54
CA GLY A 85 5.22 19.50 -19.24
C GLY A 85 3.72 19.71 -19.00
N GLY A 86 3.34 20.96 -18.74
CA GLY A 86 1.93 21.37 -18.64
C GLY A 86 1.10 20.60 -17.61
N LEU A 87 -0.15 20.31 -17.97
CA LEU A 87 -1.15 19.69 -17.08
C LEU A 87 -0.88 18.20 -16.85
N GLN A 88 -0.35 17.54 -17.87
CA GLN A 88 -0.04 16.11 -17.86
C GLN A 88 1.05 15.81 -16.83
N ALA A 89 2.02 16.71 -16.68
CA ALA A 89 3.01 16.62 -15.61
C ALA A 89 2.34 16.58 -14.22
N GLY A 90 1.31 17.40 -14.00
CA GLY A 90 0.53 17.40 -12.75
C GLY A 90 -0.17 16.06 -12.47
N VAL A 91 -0.76 15.44 -13.51
CA VAL A 91 -1.36 14.10 -13.39
C VAL A 91 -0.30 13.06 -13.03
N LEU A 92 0.85 13.06 -13.70
CA LEU A 92 1.94 12.12 -13.43
C LEU A 92 2.52 12.28 -12.02
N ILE A 93 2.69 13.52 -11.56
CA ILE A 93 3.11 13.81 -10.18
C ILE A 93 2.06 13.26 -9.20
N GLY A 94 0.78 13.51 -9.44
CA GLY A 94 -0.31 13.00 -8.59
C GLY A 94 -0.38 11.46 -8.54
N LEU A 95 -0.05 10.77 -9.62
CA LEU A 95 -0.03 9.30 -9.70
C LEU A 95 1.21 8.65 -9.04
N THR A 96 2.18 9.46 -8.60
CA THR A 96 3.45 8.97 -8.07
C THR A 96 3.29 8.00 -6.89
N PRO A 97 2.47 8.28 -5.85
CA PRO A 97 2.26 7.34 -4.76
C PRO A 97 1.64 6.02 -5.24
N ALA A 98 0.72 6.06 -6.20
CA ALA A 98 0.04 4.87 -6.69
C ALA A 98 0.99 3.93 -7.45
N VAL A 99 1.90 4.48 -8.28
CA VAL A 99 2.94 3.68 -8.94
C VAL A 99 3.88 3.05 -7.91
N ALA A 100 4.25 3.79 -6.86
CA ALA A 100 5.01 3.23 -5.74
C ALA A 100 4.27 2.09 -5.03
N GLY A 101 2.98 2.25 -4.76
CA GLY A 101 2.15 1.22 -4.16
C GLY A 101 1.97 0.00 -5.05
N ALA A 102 1.78 0.20 -6.35
CA ALA A 102 1.67 -0.90 -7.30
C ALA A 102 2.97 -1.72 -7.37
N ALA A 103 4.14 -1.07 -7.40
CA ALA A 103 5.43 -1.74 -7.34
C ALA A 103 5.62 -2.51 -6.02
N HIS A 104 5.28 -1.90 -4.88
CA HIS A 104 5.31 -2.55 -3.58
C HIS A 104 4.43 -3.82 -3.53
N LEU A 105 3.18 -3.71 -3.99
CA LEU A 105 2.23 -4.81 -4.03
C LEU A 105 2.66 -5.91 -5.00
N ALA A 106 3.26 -5.54 -6.14
CA ALA A 106 3.80 -6.50 -7.10
C ALA A 106 4.92 -7.36 -6.50
N VAL A 107 5.85 -6.75 -5.76
CA VAL A 107 6.92 -7.50 -5.06
C VAL A 107 6.33 -8.45 -4.03
N HIS A 108 5.35 -8.00 -3.24
CA HIS A 108 4.68 -8.87 -2.27
C HIS A 108 3.91 -10.01 -2.94
N ALA A 109 3.17 -9.73 -4.03
CA ALA A 109 2.47 -10.76 -4.79
C ALA A 109 3.46 -11.82 -5.31
N ALA A 110 4.57 -11.39 -5.92
CA ALA A 110 5.60 -12.29 -6.41
C ALA A 110 6.23 -13.10 -5.25
N GLY A 111 6.58 -12.46 -4.14
CA GLY A 111 7.12 -13.14 -2.96
C GLY A 111 6.16 -14.17 -2.37
N GLU A 112 4.85 -13.91 -2.40
CA GLU A 112 3.82 -14.86 -1.97
C GLU A 112 3.61 -16.01 -2.98
N LEU A 113 3.85 -15.78 -4.27
CA LEU A 113 3.78 -16.82 -5.31
C LEU A 113 5.03 -17.72 -5.37
N THR A 114 6.19 -17.19 -4.96
CA THR A 114 7.47 -17.91 -4.98
C THR A 114 7.78 -18.65 -3.68
N TRP A 115 6.81 -18.85 -2.79
CA TRP A 115 7.05 -19.62 -1.57
C TRP A 115 7.50 -21.06 -1.92
N PRO A 116 8.49 -21.62 -1.19
CA PRO A 116 8.90 -23.00 -1.37
C PRO A 116 7.70 -23.95 -1.24
N ARG A 117 7.48 -24.78 -2.26
CA ARG A 117 6.43 -25.80 -2.21
C ARG A 117 6.82 -26.89 -1.20
N PRO A 118 5.87 -27.47 -0.45
CA PRO A 118 6.15 -28.60 0.43
C PRO A 118 6.66 -29.80 -0.39
N THR A 119 7.85 -30.33 -0.08
CA THR A 119 8.48 -31.47 -0.80
C THR A 119 8.45 -32.78 0.00
N GLY A 120 7.58 -32.90 1.01
CA GLY A 120 7.50 -34.10 1.86
C GLY A 120 6.63 -35.22 1.28
N THR A 121 7.05 -36.48 1.47
CA THR A 121 6.34 -37.71 1.09
C THR A 121 5.03 -37.93 1.84
N VAL A 122 4.83 -37.27 2.98
CA VAL A 122 3.62 -37.40 3.82
C VAL A 122 2.84 -36.09 3.83
N ARG A 123 1.70 -36.06 3.14
CA ARG A 123 0.80 -34.90 3.11
C ARG A 123 -0.09 -34.87 4.37
N ARG A 124 0.43 -34.36 5.48
CA ARG A 124 -0.42 -34.04 6.65
C ARG A 124 -1.17 -32.73 6.39
N ALA A 125 -2.45 -32.81 6.08
CA ALA A 125 -3.31 -31.65 5.92
C ALA A 125 -4.21 -31.52 7.16
N LEU A 126 -3.86 -30.61 8.08
CA LEU A 126 -4.80 -30.17 9.10
C LEU A 126 -5.83 -29.23 8.44
N LEU A 127 -7.04 -29.74 8.25
CA LEU A 127 -8.18 -29.03 7.67
C LEU A 127 -8.80 -28.07 8.69
N SER A 128 -8.15 -26.93 8.92
CA SER A 128 -8.80 -25.78 9.57
C SER A 128 -9.20 -24.75 8.51
N PRO A 129 -10.48 -24.33 8.43
CA PRO A 129 -10.89 -23.25 7.54
C PRO A 129 -10.19 -21.95 7.93
N ARG A 130 -9.43 -21.32 7.01
CA ARG A 130 -8.70 -20.08 7.27
C ARG A 130 -9.36 -18.93 6.51
N ARG A 131 -9.78 -17.87 7.20
CA ARG A 131 -10.36 -16.68 6.55
C ARG A 131 -9.37 -15.51 6.64
N VAL A 132 -9.42 -14.61 5.65
CA VAL A 132 -8.58 -13.39 5.63
C VAL A 132 -8.73 -12.57 6.92
N ARG A 133 -9.95 -12.54 7.47
CA ARG A 133 -10.26 -11.88 8.75
C ARG A 133 -9.44 -12.39 9.94
N ASP A 134 -9.01 -13.65 9.92
CA ASP A 134 -8.28 -14.26 11.03
C ASP A 134 -6.76 -13.91 10.98
N LEU A 135 -6.31 -13.36 9.85
CA LEU A 135 -4.90 -13.11 9.51
C LEU A 135 -4.58 -11.62 9.37
N ALA A 136 -5.46 -10.83 8.77
CA ALA A 136 -5.28 -9.40 8.64
C ALA A 136 -5.73 -8.70 9.93
N PRO A 137 -4.89 -7.87 10.56
CA PRO A 137 -5.32 -7.07 11.71
C PRO A 137 -6.50 -6.21 11.31
N HIS A 138 -7.67 -6.50 11.87
CA HIS A 138 -8.94 -5.87 11.49
C HIS A 138 -8.86 -4.34 11.47
N GLY A 139 -8.23 -3.75 12.50
CA GLY A 139 -8.05 -2.30 12.59
C GLY A 139 -7.26 -1.72 11.42
N LEU A 140 -6.17 -2.37 10.98
CA LEU A 140 -5.36 -1.89 9.87
C LEU A 140 -6.10 -2.00 8.53
N ARG A 141 -6.83 -3.10 8.32
CA ARG A 141 -7.64 -3.27 7.12
C ARG A 141 -8.76 -2.23 7.08
N THR A 142 -9.52 -2.05 8.15
CA THR A 142 -10.56 -1.02 8.25
C THR A 142 -10.00 0.37 8.01
N LEU A 143 -8.86 0.71 8.63
CA LEU A 143 -8.20 1.99 8.41
C LEU A 143 -7.82 2.21 6.94
N THR A 144 -7.33 1.18 6.25
CA THR A 144 -6.99 1.25 4.82
C THR A 144 -8.23 1.58 3.97
N TRP A 145 -9.36 0.93 4.25
CA TRP A 145 -10.64 1.21 3.60
C TRP A 145 -11.18 2.61 3.91
N VAL A 146 -11.04 3.07 5.16
CA VAL A 146 -11.44 4.43 5.58
C VAL A 146 -10.62 5.49 4.85
N ILE A 147 -9.30 5.34 4.76
CA ILE A 147 -8.43 6.29 4.04
C ILE A 147 -8.80 6.31 2.56
N ALA A 148 -8.98 5.14 1.93
CA ALA A 148 -9.40 5.06 0.52
C ALA A 148 -10.77 5.72 0.30
N GLY A 149 -11.74 5.45 1.17
CA GLY A 149 -13.06 6.09 1.12
C GLY A 149 -12.99 7.61 1.28
N ALA A 150 -12.16 8.11 2.20
CA ALA A 150 -11.96 9.55 2.40
C ALA A 150 -11.36 10.22 1.15
N ILE A 151 -10.39 9.58 0.47
CA ILE A 151 -9.87 10.06 -0.81
C ILE A 151 -10.98 10.16 -1.84
N LEU A 152 -11.76 9.10 -2.03
CA LEU A 152 -12.82 9.06 -3.04
C LEU A 152 -13.91 10.10 -2.78
N VAL A 153 -14.33 10.29 -1.53
CA VAL A 153 -15.28 11.33 -1.15
C VAL A 153 -14.71 12.72 -1.42
N LEU A 154 -13.46 12.98 -1.04
CA LEU A 154 -12.82 14.26 -1.27
C LEU A 154 -12.68 14.59 -2.76
N LEU A 155 -12.31 13.61 -3.58
CA LEU A 155 -12.23 13.76 -5.03
C LEU A 155 -13.60 13.96 -5.67
N ALA A 156 -14.65 13.31 -5.17
CA ALA A 156 -16.02 13.53 -5.63
C ALA A 156 -16.51 14.94 -5.30
N VAL A 157 -16.24 15.42 -4.07
CA VAL A 157 -16.55 16.80 -3.67
C VAL A 157 -15.79 17.79 -4.55
N ALA A 158 -14.48 17.60 -4.73
CA ALA A 158 -13.66 18.47 -5.58
C ALA A 158 -14.11 18.45 -7.05
N ALA A 159 -14.57 17.31 -7.57
CA ALA A 159 -15.13 17.25 -8.92
C ALA A 159 -16.46 18.02 -9.03
N ALA A 160 -17.29 17.99 -7.99
CA ALA A 160 -18.57 18.68 -7.95
C ALA A 160 -18.43 20.21 -7.79
N THR A 161 -17.34 20.67 -7.16
CA THR A 161 -17.07 22.10 -6.90
C THR A 161 -16.08 22.72 -7.88
N ALA A 162 -15.48 21.94 -8.77
CA ALA A 162 -14.59 22.47 -9.80
C ALA A 162 -15.36 23.32 -10.82
N ASP A 163 -14.68 24.29 -11.41
CA ASP A 163 -15.19 25.07 -12.54
C ASP A 163 -15.36 24.19 -13.80
N GLY A 164 -15.92 24.74 -14.87
CA GLY A 164 -16.20 24.02 -16.12
C GLY A 164 -14.97 23.37 -16.78
N ASP A 165 -13.76 23.81 -16.43
CA ASP A 165 -12.50 23.19 -16.90
C ASP A 165 -12.10 21.93 -16.11
N GLY A 166 -12.80 21.64 -15.00
CA GLY A 166 -12.62 20.47 -14.15
C GLY A 166 -11.31 20.44 -13.34
N ARG A 167 -10.59 21.56 -13.25
CA ARG A 167 -9.25 21.64 -12.63
C ARG A 167 -8.95 22.95 -11.90
N SER A 168 -9.83 23.93 -11.96
CA SER A 168 -9.79 25.15 -11.14
C SER A 168 -10.97 25.20 -10.18
N LEU A 169 -10.81 25.98 -9.11
CA LEU A 169 -11.87 26.39 -8.21
C LEU A 169 -12.09 27.88 -8.39
N THR A 170 -13.30 28.28 -8.76
CA THR A 170 -13.68 29.68 -8.99
C THR A 170 -14.66 30.14 -7.92
N VAL A 171 -14.39 31.31 -7.33
CA VAL A 171 -15.17 31.91 -6.25
C VAL A 171 -15.54 33.34 -6.63
N VAL A 172 -16.79 33.72 -6.34
CA VAL A 172 -17.34 35.05 -6.63
C VAL A 172 -17.25 35.95 -5.38
N HIS A 173 -16.77 37.17 -5.57
CA HIS A 173 -16.60 38.23 -4.59
C HIS A 173 -17.55 39.37 -4.96
N GLY A 174 -18.65 39.52 -4.21
CA GLY A 174 -19.70 40.48 -4.53
C GLY A 174 -20.34 40.20 -5.90
N ASP A 175 -20.74 41.25 -6.61
CA ASP A 175 -21.57 41.11 -7.81
C ASP A 175 -20.77 40.96 -9.12
N ALA A 176 -19.45 41.20 -9.11
CA ALA A 176 -18.69 41.30 -10.37
C ALA A 176 -17.25 40.75 -10.34
N ILE A 177 -16.70 40.38 -9.17
CA ILE A 177 -15.29 39.98 -9.08
C ILE A 177 -15.20 38.46 -8.90
N THR A 178 -14.52 37.77 -9.80
CA THR A 178 -14.25 36.33 -9.66
C THR A 178 -12.77 36.08 -9.46
N SER A 179 -12.42 35.20 -8.53
CA SER A 179 -11.05 34.68 -8.38
C SER A 179 -11.05 33.20 -8.67
N SER A 180 -10.05 32.73 -9.40
CA SER A 180 -9.91 31.32 -9.76
C SER A 180 -8.51 30.83 -9.40
N ALA A 181 -8.44 29.62 -8.84
CA ALA A 181 -7.17 29.02 -8.46
C ALA A 181 -7.08 27.56 -8.89
N GLY A 182 -5.89 27.17 -9.33
CA GLY A 182 -5.51 25.80 -9.60
C GLY A 182 -4.03 25.55 -9.22
N PRO A 183 -3.58 24.29 -9.20
CA PRO A 183 -4.34 23.09 -9.52
C PRO A 183 -5.37 22.74 -8.43
N TYR A 184 -6.61 22.44 -8.83
CA TYR A 184 -7.67 21.92 -7.96
C TYR A 184 -7.98 20.48 -8.37
N PRO A 185 -8.12 19.51 -7.43
CA PRO A 185 -8.29 18.10 -7.77
C PRO A 185 -9.72 17.75 -8.22
N GLY A 186 -10.30 18.58 -9.09
CA GLY A 186 -11.55 18.33 -9.79
C GLY A 186 -11.45 17.16 -10.77
N ALA A 187 -12.46 16.93 -11.60
CA ALA A 187 -12.57 15.74 -12.45
C ALA A 187 -11.32 15.46 -13.30
N PHE A 188 -10.60 16.48 -13.77
CA PHE A 188 -9.39 16.33 -14.59
C PHE A 188 -8.28 15.53 -13.87
N TYR A 189 -7.99 15.86 -12.61
CA TYR A 189 -6.99 15.18 -11.80
C TYR A 189 -7.60 14.06 -10.95
N GLY A 190 -8.84 14.25 -10.49
CA GLY A 190 -9.53 13.37 -9.57
C GLY A 190 -9.89 12.02 -10.18
N LEU A 191 -10.26 11.96 -11.46
CA LEU A 191 -10.57 10.66 -12.11
C LEU A 191 -9.34 9.73 -12.16
N PRO A 192 -8.16 10.15 -12.66
CA PRO A 192 -6.95 9.33 -12.57
C PRO A 192 -6.60 8.92 -11.13
N LEU A 193 -6.68 9.85 -10.17
CA LEU A 193 -6.35 9.58 -8.77
C LEU A 193 -7.33 8.59 -8.10
N ALA A 194 -8.62 8.68 -8.44
CA ALA A 194 -9.64 7.76 -7.96
C ALA A 194 -9.41 6.34 -8.53
N ALA A 195 -9.14 6.24 -9.83
CA ALA A 195 -8.81 4.97 -10.46
C ALA A 195 -7.55 4.34 -9.84
N ALA A 196 -6.50 5.14 -9.63
CA ALA A 196 -5.27 4.70 -9.01
C ALA A 196 -5.47 4.22 -7.55
N THR A 197 -6.30 4.94 -6.80
CA THR A 197 -6.70 4.57 -5.43
C THR A 197 -7.41 3.21 -5.40
N LEU A 198 -8.34 2.99 -6.32
CA LEU A 198 -9.05 1.72 -6.46
C LEU A 198 -8.12 0.57 -6.85
N VAL A 199 -7.15 0.81 -7.74
CA VAL A 199 -6.14 -0.17 -8.13
C VAL A 199 -5.26 -0.57 -6.94
N VAL A 200 -4.77 0.40 -6.15
CA VAL A 200 -3.99 0.10 -4.93
C VAL A 200 -4.84 -0.70 -3.96
N LEU A 201 -6.07 -0.28 -3.66
CA LEU A 201 -6.96 -0.97 -2.74
C LEU A 201 -7.27 -2.41 -3.18
N ALA A 202 -7.59 -2.61 -4.47
CA ALA A 202 -7.84 -3.93 -5.03
C ALA A 202 -6.58 -4.81 -4.99
N GLY A 203 -5.41 -4.23 -5.31
CA GLY A 203 -4.12 -4.91 -5.22
C GLY A 203 -3.78 -5.35 -3.80
N THR A 204 -4.01 -4.48 -2.81
CA THR A 204 -3.86 -4.81 -1.38
C THR A 204 -4.72 -6.02 -1.01
N GLU A 205 -6.01 -6.00 -1.35
CA GLU A 205 -6.92 -7.12 -1.07
C GLU A 205 -6.53 -8.40 -1.82
N ALA A 206 -6.04 -8.29 -3.05
CA ALA A 206 -5.54 -9.43 -3.83
C ALA A 206 -4.32 -10.07 -3.15
N VAL A 207 -3.34 -9.28 -2.71
CA VAL A 207 -2.16 -9.77 -1.99
C VAL A 207 -2.56 -10.40 -0.65
N LEU A 208 -3.49 -9.80 0.11
CA LEU A 208 -3.99 -10.39 1.35
C LEU A 208 -4.67 -11.76 1.11
N ARG A 209 -5.38 -11.91 -0.01
CA ARG A 209 -5.94 -13.22 -0.43
C ARG A 209 -4.84 -14.22 -0.79
N LEU A 210 -3.74 -13.79 -1.42
CA LEU A 210 -2.58 -14.65 -1.67
C LEU A 210 -1.94 -15.13 -0.35
N VAL A 211 -1.72 -14.22 0.60
CA VAL A 211 -1.20 -14.57 1.95
C VAL A 211 -2.11 -15.57 2.66
N ALA A 212 -3.43 -15.42 2.55
CA ALA A 212 -4.39 -16.35 3.15
C ALA A 212 -4.40 -17.72 2.45
N ARG A 213 -4.18 -17.77 1.14
CA ARG A 213 -4.24 -19.00 0.32
C ARG A 213 -2.91 -19.74 0.21
N ARG A 214 -1.79 -19.12 0.58
CA ARG A 214 -0.47 -19.77 0.45
C ARG A 214 -0.43 -21.11 1.22
N PRO A 215 0.29 -22.13 0.71
CA PRO A 215 0.52 -23.38 1.45
C PRO A 215 1.20 -23.12 2.81
N ALA A 216 0.96 -23.99 3.78
CA ALA A 216 1.70 -23.93 5.05
C ALA A 216 3.17 -24.29 4.80
N VAL A 217 4.07 -23.63 5.52
CA VAL A 217 5.50 -23.96 5.49
C VAL A 217 5.70 -25.36 6.05
N ALA A 218 6.42 -26.21 5.33
CA ALA A 218 6.73 -27.57 5.78
C ALA A 218 7.42 -27.54 7.17
N ASP A 219 7.10 -28.54 7.99
CA ASP A 219 7.72 -28.76 9.30
C ASP A 219 7.63 -27.56 10.27
N THR A 220 6.65 -26.67 10.07
CA THR A 220 6.40 -25.51 10.92
C THR A 220 5.10 -25.70 11.71
N SER A 221 5.09 -25.25 12.97
CA SER A 221 3.87 -25.28 13.79
C SER A 221 2.76 -24.40 13.17
N THR A 222 1.50 -24.76 13.38
CA THR A 222 0.36 -23.95 12.92
C THR A 222 0.41 -22.52 13.49
N SER A 223 0.86 -22.37 14.74
CA SER A 223 1.02 -21.06 15.40
C SER A 223 2.06 -20.18 14.70
N ASP A 224 3.22 -20.74 14.33
CA ASP A 224 4.29 -20.00 13.68
C ASP A 224 3.94 -19.64 12.23
N ASP A 225 3.26 -20.51 11.48
CA ASP A 225 2.73 -20.18 10.15
C ASP A 225 1.72 -19.03 10.23
N HIS A 226 0.82 -19.03 11.24
CA HIS A 226 -0.10 -17.94 11.47
C HIS A 226 0.62 -16.62 11.80
N ARG A 227 1.67 -16.65 12.63
CA ARG A 227 2.50 -15.47 12.93
C ARG A 227 3.16 -14.91 11.68
N LEU A 228 3.73 -15.77 10.81
CA LEU A 228 4.32 -15.35 9.54
C LEU A 228 3.29 -14.70 8.60
N ARG A 229 2.06 -15.24 8.53
CA ARG A 229 0.99 -14.68 7.70
C ARG A 229 0.49 -13.34 8.23
N ARG A 230 0.33 -13.22 9.55
CA ARG A 230 -0.04 -11.95 10.21
C ARG A 230 1.02 -10.88 9.96
N ALA A 231 2.31 -11.24 10.08
CA ALA A 231 3.41 -10.33 9.78
C ALA A 231 3.42 -9.88 8.31
N SER A 232 3.26 -10.81 7.35
CA SER A 232 3.18 -10.48 5.93
C SER A 232 1.99 -9.54 5.65
N SER A 233 0.80 -9.87 6.19
CA SER A 233 -0.41 -9.05 6.04
C SER A 233 -0.23 -7.64 6.61
N ALA A 234 0.38 -7.52 7.79
CA ALA A 234 0.65 -6.23 8.42
C ALA A 234 1.59 -5.35 7.57
N ARG A 235 2.62 -5.94 6.95
CA ARG A 235 3.58 -5.21 6.09
C ARG A 235 2.95 -4.72 4.78
N VAL A 236 2.15 -5.57 4.15
CA VAL A 236 1.36 -5.21 2.96
C VAL A 236 0.41 -4.05 3.26
N LEU A 237 -0.30 -4.12 4.40
CA LEU A 237 -1.19 -3.05 4.84
C LEU A 237 -0.41 -1.77 5.16
N ALA A 238 0.74 -1.86 5.84
CA ALA A 238 1.57 -0.71 6.16
C ALA A 238 2.04 0.04 4.90
N GLY A 239 2.58 -0.67 3.90
CA GLY A 239 2.97 -0.07 2.63
C GLY A 239 1.79 0.57 1.88
N SER A 240 0.64 -0.09 1.86
CA SER A 240 -0.59 0.44 1.24
C SER A 240 -1.09 1.69 1.96
N GLN A 241 -1.01 1.73 3.29
CA GLN A 241 -1.42 2.87 4.12
C GLN A 241 -0.53 4.09 3.92
N VAL A 242 0.81 3.92 3.77
CA VAL A 242 1.69 5.05 3.38
C VAL A 242 1.24 5.63 2.06
N VAL A 243 1.04 4.78 1.05
CA VAL A 243 0.69 5.22 -0.31
C VAL A 243 -0.63 5.97 -0.34
N LEU A 244 -1.67 5.42 0.28
CA LEU A 244 -2.98 6.07 0.38
C LEU A 244 -2.91 7.33 1.26
N GLY A 245 -2.16 7.30 2.36
CA GLY A 245 -1.95 8.46 3.24
C GLY A 245 -1.26 9.62 2.52
N LEU A 246 -0.22 9.34 1.73
CA LEU A 246 0.46 10.33 0.89
C LEU A 246 -0.46 10.88 -0.21
N THR A 247 -1.30 10.03 -0.80
CA THR A 247 -2.30 10.45 -1.78
C THR A 247 -3.32 11.39 -1.15
N LEU A 248 -3.90 11.02 0.00
CA LEU A 248 -4.83 11.86 0.76
C LEU A 248 -4.20 13.19 1.16
N ALA A 249 -2.95 13.16 1.65
CA ALA A 249 -2.19 14.35 2.01
C ALA A 249 -1.97 15.29 0.82
N GLY A 250 -1.63 14.75 -0.35
CA GLY A 250 -1.48 15.50 -1.59
C GLY A 250 -2.79 16.16 -2.00
N VAL A 251 -3.89 15.40 -2.06
CA VAL A 251 -5.21 15.93 -2.44
C VAL A 251 -5.66 17.04 -1.49
N LEU A 252 -5.56 16.83 -0.17
CA LEU A 252 -5.92 17.84 0.83
C LEU A 252 -5.09 19.12 0.72
N THR A 253 -3.78 18.98 0.57
CA THR A 253 -2.87 20.13 0.43
C THR A 253 -3.18 20.91 -0.85
N THR A 254 -3.34 20.22 -1.98
CA THR A 254 -3.63 20.85 -3.28
C THR A 254 -5.01 21.51 -3.31
N ALA A 255 -6.06 20.79 -2.88
CA ALA A 255 -7.41 21.35 -2.77
C ALA A 255 -7.46 22.54 -1.81
N GLY A 256 -6.81 22.42 -0.65
CA GLY A 256 -6.79 23.45 0.37
C GLY A 256 -6.05 24.71 -0.07
N HIS A 257 -4.93 24.54 -0.79
CA HIS A 257 -4.20 25.66 -1.37
C HIS A 257 -5.05 26.41 -2.40
N ALA A 258 -5.69 25.70 -3.33
CA ALA A 258 -6.58 26.31 -4.32
C ALA A 258 -7.77 27.02 -3.65
N ALA A 259 -8.42 26.40 -2.65
CA ALA A 259 -9.51 27.02 -1.90
C ALA A 259 -9.08 28.32 -1.20
N ARG A 260 -7.95 28.29 -0.50
CA ARG A 260 -7.40 29.46 0.18
C ARG A 260 -7.05 30.58 -0.81
N THR A 261 -6.45 30.26 -1.96
CA THR A 261 -6.05 31.24 -2.97
C THR A 261 -7.27 31.81 -3.71
N ALA A 262 -8.25 30.98 -4.08
CA ALA A 262 -9.48 31.44 -4.72
C ALA A 262 -10.35 32.30 -3.79
N ALA A 263 -10.28 32.08 -2.48
CA ALA A 263 -10.97 32.90 -1.50
C ALA A 263 -10.32 34.26 -1.24
N GLN A 264 -9.11 34.53 -1.76
CA GLN A 264 -8.45 35.82 -1.64
C GLN A 264 -8.78 36.69 -2.87
N PRO A 265 -9.39 37.88 -2.71
CA PRO A 265 -9.52 38.83 -3.80
C PRO A 265 -8.11 39.23 -4.25
N GLY A 266 -7.88 39.21 -5.56
CA GLY A 266 -6.59 39.63 -6.12
C GLY A 266 -6.21 41.04 -5.66
N LEU A 267 -4.92 41.39 -5.72
CA LEU A 267 -4.31 42.67 -5.31
C LEU A 267 -4.85 43.92 -6.03
N ALA A 268 -5.98 43.84 -6.73
CA ALA A 268 -6.67 44.97 -7.35
C ALA A 268 -7.36 45.86 -6.29
N GLY A 269 -6.55 46.51 -5.45
CA GLY A 269 -6.65 47.93 -5.11
C GLY A 269 -7.90 48.56 -4.49
N SER A 270 -9.03 47.89 -4.25
CA SER A 270 -10.26 48.60 -3.84
C SER A 270 -10.91 48.01 -2.60
N ALA A 271 -10.78 48.77 -1.50
CA ALA A 271 -11.51 48.73 -0.24
C ALA A 271 -11.54 47.39 0.54
N PRO A 272 -11.53 47.42 1.87
CA PRO A 272 -11.90 46.27 2.67
C PRO A 272 -13.40 46.02 2.48
N ASP A 273 -13.77 45.38 1.37
CA ASP A 273 -15.06 44.71 1.33
C ASP A 273 -15.02 43.66 2.45
N PRO A 274 -15.97 43.70 3.39
CA PRO A 274 -16.03 42.68 4.43
C PRO A 274 -16.24 41.36 3.69
N PHE A 275 -15.20 40.52 3.68
CA PHE A 275 -15.33 39.14 3.22
C PHE A 275 -16.63 38.60 3.76
N THR A 276 -17.53 38.19 2.87
CA THR A 276 -18.75 37.53 3.33
C THR A 276 -18.33 36.35 4.21
N PRO A 277 -19.05 36.03 5.28
CA PRO A 277 -18.72 34.90 6.17
C PRO A 277 -18.45 33.59 5.40
N ALA A 278 -19.05 33.43 4.22
CA ALA A 278 -18.80 32.32 3.30
C ALA A 278 -17.36 32.28 2.77
N LEU A 279 -16.79 33.40 2.31
CA LEU A 279 -15.41 33.45 1.80
C LEU A 279 -14.39 33.17 2.91
N GLN A 280 -14.63 33.68 4.12
CA GLN A 280 -13.81 33.37 5.29
C GLN A 280 -13.87 31.87 5.63
N ALA A 281 -15.05 31.26 5.54
CA ALA A 281 -15.21 29.82 5.74
C ALA A 281 -14.45 29.00 4.69
N VAL A 282 -14.48 29.38 3.40
CA VAL A 282 -13.71 28.71 2.34
C VAL A 282 -12.21 28.83 2.59
N ALA A 283 -11.71 30.01 2.96
CA ALA A 283 -10.30 30.22 3.29
C ALA A 283 -9.87 29.41 4.52
N ALA A 284 -10.72 29.34 5.56
CA ALA A 284 -10.48 28.55 6.75
C ALA A 284 -10.45 27.04 6.45
N LEU A 285 -11.40 26.53 5.66
CA LEU A 285 -11.40 25.14 5.18
C LEU A 285 -10.17 24.83 4.33
N GLY A 286 -9.77 25.76 3.46
CA GLY A 286 -8.56 25.63 2.66
C GLY A 286 -7.30 25.52 3.52
N THR A 287 -7.19 26.38 4.54
CA THR A 287 -6.09 26.37 5.51
C THR A 287 -6.08 25.07 6.32
N ALA A 288 -7.24 24.62 6.82
CA ALA A 288 -7.37 23.35 7.52
C ALA A 288 -6.92 22.19 6.63
N GLY A 289 -7.30 22.16 5.35
CA GLY A 289 -6.88 21.16 4.37
C GLY A 289 -5.36 21.09 4.21
N VAL A 290 -4.68 22.24 4.10
CA VAL A 290 -3.21 22.30 4.02
C VAL A 290 -2.54 21.78 5.29
N VAL A 291 -3.03 22.18 6.47
CA VAL A 291 -2.50 21.72 7.75
C VAL A 291 -2.68 20.21 7.92
N LEU A 292 -3.90 19.71 7.67
CA LEU A 292 -4.23 18.28 7.73
C LEU A 292 -3.37 17.47 6.75
N GLY A 293 -3.24 17.94 5.51
CA GLY A 293 -2.40 17.29 4.50
C GLY A 293 -0.93 17.20 4.93
N THR A 294 -0.40 18.29 5.49
CA THR A 294 0.99 18.35 5.98
C THR A 294 1.22 17.40 7.16
N VAL A 295 0.28 17.31 8.10
CA VAL A 295 0.37 16.42 9.27
C VAL A 295 0.20 14.94 8.90
N LEU A 296 -0.60 14.63 7.87
CA LEU A 296 -0.84 13.26 7.45
C LEU A 296 0.41 12.56 6.91
N VAL A 297 1.36 13.29 6.32
CA VAL A 297 2.62 12.73 5.83
C VAL A 297 3.42 12.07 6.96
N PRO A 298 3.88 12.79 8.01
CA PRO A 298 4.62 12.19 9.11
C PRO A 298 3.76 11.19 9.90
N ALA A 299 2.45 11.42 10.07
CA ALA A 299 1.57 10.46 10.74
C ALA A 299 1.54 9.10 10.03
N SER A 300 1.46 9.11 8.69
CA SER A 300 1.49 7.89 7.87
C SER A 300 2.82 7.14 7.98
N LEU A 301 3.93 7.88 8.00
CA LEU A 301 5.27 7.31 8.17
C LEU A 301 5.46 6.69 9.57
N VAL A 302 5.01 7.38 10.63
CA VAL A 302 5.09 6.89 12.01
C VAL A 302 4.25 5.64 12.21
N LEU A 303 3.00 5.64 11.73
CA LEU A 303 2.12 4.48 11.81
C LEU A 303 2.74 3.26 11.10
N THR A 304 3.40 3.52 9.96
CA THR A 304 4.08 2.49 9.18
C THR A 304 5.30 1.94 9.91
N ALA A 305 6.17 2.81 10.43
CA ALA A 305 7.31 2.36 11.22
C ALA A 305 6.86 1.52 12.43
N TRP A 306 5.80 1.98 13.12
CA TRP A 306 5.23 1.27 14.25
C TRP A 306 4.63 -0.09 13.88
N THR A 307 3.89 -0.19 12.78
CA THR A 307 3.34 -1.47 12.29
C THR A 307 4.46 -2.42 11.87
N LEU A 308 5.53 -1.92 11.24
CA LEU A 308 6.69 -2.72 10.87
C LEU A 308 7.39 -3.30 12.10
N VAL A 309 7.65 -2.48 13.12
CA VAL A 309 8.27 -2.91 14.38
C VAL A 309 7.42 -3.99 15.06
N ARG A 310 6.09 -3.80 15.14
CA ARG A 310 5.17 -4.78 15.72
C ARG A 310 5.00 -6.05 14.88
N SER A 311 5.29 -5.99 13.59
CA SER A 311 5.23 -7.14 12.67
C SER A 311 6.49 -8.02 12.67
N THR A 312 7.45 -7.74 13.56
CA THR A 312 8.63 -8.58 13.72
C THR A 312 8.23 -9.93 14.31
N VAL A 313 8.62 -11.03 13.64
CA VAL A 313 8.35 -12.39 14.11
C VAL A 313 9.49 -12.78 15.05
N PRO A 314 9.23 -13.07 16.33
CA PRO A 314 10.24 -13.55 17.27
C PRO A 314 10.91 -14.82 16.76
N ALA A 315 12.10 -15.12 17.27
CA ALA A 315 12.70 -16.43 17.07
C ALA A 315 11.76 -17.53 17.60
N PRO A 316 11.73 -18.72 16.98
CA PRO A 316 10.91 -19.81 17.50
C PRO A 316 11.39 -20.11 18.92
N THR A 317 10.47 -20.13 19.87
CA THR A 317 10.77 -20.58 21.23
C THR A 317 11.14 -22.04 21.14
N THR A 318 12.38 -22.39 21.50
CA THR A 318 12.78 -23.79 21.66
C THR A 318 11.74 -24.45 22.55
N PRO A 319 11.11 -25.56 22.14
CA PRO A 319 10.10 -26.21 22.97
C PRO A 319 10.74 -26.50 24.33
N THR A 320 10.17 -25.92 25.38
CA THR A 320 10.64 -26.12 26.74
C THR A 320 10.54 -27.63 27.02
N PRO A 321 11.59 -28.28 27.56
CA PRO A 321 11.62 -29.75 27.75
C PRO A 321 10.41 -30.33 28.50
N THR A 322 9.69 -29.51 29.25
CA THR A 322 8.48 -29.87 30.00
C THR A 322 7.31 -30.30 29.11
N ASP A 323 7.17 -29.76 27.89
CA ASP A 323 6.09 -30.17 26.95
C ASP A 323 6.27 -31.60 26.42
N ARG A 324 7.46 -32.18 26.57
CA ARG A 324 7.73 -33.58 26.18
C ARG A 324 7.31 -34.58 27.26
N ALA A 325 7.20 -34.17 28.52
CA ALA A 325 6.96 -35.08 29.64
C ALA A 325 5.50 -35.57 29.71
N ASP A 326 4.53 -34.75 29.28
CA ASP A 326 3.10 -35.05 29.38
C ASP A 326 2.53 -35.90 28.23
N SER A 327 3.35 -36.24 27.23
CA SER A 327 2.93 -37.13 26.13
C SER A 327 3.26 -38.60 26.36
N ARG A 328 3.70 -39.00 27.57
CA ARG A 328 3.81 -40.43 27.89
C ARG A 328 2.41 -41.06 27.78
N PRO A 329 2.21 -42.07 26.92
CA PRO A 329 0.94 -42.77 26.84
C PRO A 329 0.62 -43.32 28.23
N THR A 330 -0.53 -42.93 28.77
CA THR A 330 -1.09 -43.56 29.97
C THR A 330 -1.26 -45.03 29.62
N PRO A 331 -0.55 -45.97 30.30
CA PRO A 331 -0.69 -47.38 30.00
C PRO A 331 -2.16 -47.76 30.25
N THR A 332 -2.84 -48.13 29.17
CA THR A 332 -4.18 -48.67 29.23
C THR A 332 -4.06 -50.04 29.88
N THR A 333 -4.29 -50.11 31.19
CA THR A 333 -4.47 -51.37 31.90
C THR A 333 -5.77 -51.99 31.40
N ALA A 334 -5.66 -52.94 30.47
CA ALA A 334 -6.72 -53.88 30.15
C ALA A 334 -6.59 -55.08 31.10
N ALA A 335 -7.69 -55.35 31.81
CA ALA A 335 -7.96 -56.52 32.64
C ALA A 335 -8.48 -57.68 31.78
#